data_AF-A0A2G9STJ6-F1
#
_entry.id   AF-A0A2G9STJ6-F1
#
_cell.length_a   1.000
_cell.length_b   1.000
_cell.length_c   1.000
_cell.angle_alpha   90.00
_cell.angle_beta   90.00
_cell.angle_gamma   90.00
#
_symmetry.space_group_name_H-M   'P 1'
#
loop_
_entity.id
_entity.type
_entity.pdbx_description
1 polymer ?
#
loop_
_entity_poly.entity_id
_entity_poly.type
_entity_poly.pdbx_seq_one_letter_code
_entity_poly.pdbx_strand_id
1 'polypeptide(L)'
;MVKDGKSYGVPFTWGPDYLVYNADEVKDPDSWMIFSDRKYKGKIALWDDISSLYLAGIWLGFDKPDKSALYNMSEEQLAAVKAKLLELKPQVRKFWVTAGELDNLMKN
;
A
#
# COMPACT_ATOMS: atom_id res chain seq x y z
N MET A 1 20.19 6.62 8.95
CA MET A 1 20.82 7.96 8.82
C MET A 1 22.18 8.02 9.50
N VAL A 2 22.36 7.38 10.67
CA VAL A 2 23.67 7.17 11.28
C VAL A 2 24.03 5.69 11.21
N LYS A 3 25.27 5.36 10.86
CA LYS A 3 25.82 3.99 10.92
C LYS A 3 27.26 4.06 11.42
N ASP A 4 27.62 3.22 12.38
CA ASP A 4 28.97 3.15 12.98
C ASP A 4 29.48 4.52 13.46
N GLY A 5 28.59 5.33 14.06
CA GLY A 5 28.89 6.68 14.56
C GLY A 5 29.02 7.76 13.49
N LYS A 6 28.91 7.43 12.20
CA LYS A 6 28.95 8.39 11.09
C LYS A 6 27.55 8.77 10.61
N SER A 7 27.28 10.07 10.53
CA SER A 7 26.04 10.62 9.96
C SER A 7 26.11 10.68 8.43
N TYR A 8 25.07 10.16 7.77
CA TYR A 8 24.89 10.15 6.32
C TYR A 8 23.73 11.03 5.85
N GLY A 9 23.02 11.68 6.78
CA GLY A 9 21.94 12.60 6.47
C GLY A 9 21.32 13.21 7.73
N VAL A 10 20.54 14.27 7.53
CA VAL A 10 19.74 14.92 8.57
C VAL A 10 18.27 14.63 8.29
N PRO A 11 17.50 14.07 9.25
CA PRO A 11 16.07 13.86 9.06
C PRO A 11 15.38 15.18 8.72
N PHE A 12 14.57 15.17 7.67
CA PHE A 12 13.84 16.37 7.25
C PHE A 12 12.35 16.23 7.57
N THR A 13 11.71 15.16 7.07
CA THR A 13 10.28 14.88 7.29
C THR A 13 10.04 13.39 7.46
N TRP A 14 8.88 13.06 8.05
CA TRP A 14 8.34 11.71 8.14
C TRP A 14 6.81 11.79 8.11
N GLY A 15 6.15 10.72 7.66
CA GLY A 15 4.70 10.61 7.65
C GLY A 15 4.26 9.21 7.24
N PRO A 16 3.01 8.83 7.56
CA PRO A 16 2.45 7.55 7.13
C PRO A 16 1.80 7.67 5.74
N ASP A 17 1.65 6.53 5.07
CA ASP A 17 0.79 6.40 3.90
C ASP A 17 -0.66 6.16 4.35
N TYR A 18 -1.57 7.03 3.91
CA TYR A 18 -2.98 6.96 4.28
C TYR A 18 -3.84 6.33 3.18
N LEU A 19 -4.96 5.72 3.58
CA LEU A 19 -6.05 5.43 2.66
C LEU A 19 -6.75 6.74 2.30
N VAL A 20 -6.59 7.17 1.05
CA VAL A 20 -7.29 8.34 0.50
C VAL A 20 -8.53 7.87 -0.26
N TYR A 21 -9.67 8.50 0.00
CA TYR A 21 -10.96 8.13 -0.61
C TYR A 21 -11.85 9.36 -0.87
N ASN A 22 -12.79 9.22 -1.81
CA ASN A 22 -13.84 10.21 -2.01
C ASN A 22 -14.92 10.03 -0.92
N ALA A 23 -15.02 11.00 -0.02
CA ALA A 23 -15.92 10.95 1.13
C ALA A 23 -17.42 11.05 0.76
N ASP A 24 -17.77 11.51 -0.44
CA ASP A 24 -19.16 11.49 -0.91
C ASP A 24 -19.61 10.08 -1.30
N GLU A 25 -18.67 9.25 -1.76
CA GLU A 25 -18.91 7.90 -2.31
C GLU A 25 -18.58 6.75 -1.32
N VAL A 26 -17.65 7.00 -0.39
CA VAL A 26 -17.18 6.04 0.61
C VAL A 26 -17.35 6.65 1.99
N LYS A 27 -18.06 5.94 2.88
CA LYS A 27 -18.29 6.38 4.26
C LYS A 27 -17.44 5.53 5.21
N ASP A 28 -16.61 6.22 5.99
CA ASP A 28 -15.80 5.71 7.11
C ASP A 28 -15.16 4.33 6.88
N PRO A 29 -14.26 4.19 5.89
CA PRO A 29 -13.55 2.93 5.68
C PRO A 29 -12.60 2.68 6.86
N ASP A 30 -12.73 1.53 7.51
CA ASP A 30 -11.94 1.11 8.66
C ASP A 30 -10.87 0.05 8.34
N SER A 31 -10.82 -0.40 7.09
CA SER A 31 -9.95 -1.48 6.65
C SER A 31 -9.46 -1.29 5.22
N TRP A 32 -8.18 -1.62 5.01
CA TRP A 32 -7.57 -1.71 3.68
C TRP A 32 -8.23 -2.77 2.78
N MET A 33 -8.98 -3.70 3.35
CA MET A 33 -9.74 -4.70 2.58
C MET A 33 -10.78 -4.09 1.64
N ILE A 34 -11.12 -2.80 1.80
CA ILE A 34 -11.98 -2.08 0.84
C ILE A 34 -11.47 -2.14 -0.60
N PHE A 35 -10.15 -2.23 -0.80
CA PHE A 35 -9.57 -2.41 -2.13
C PHE A 35 -9.99 -3.72 -2.80
N SER A 36 -10.40 -4.72 -2.01
CA SER A 36 -10.90 -5.99 -2.53
C SER A 36 -12.40 -5.98 -2.85
N ASP A 37 -13.14 -4.94 -2.43
CA ASP A 37 -14.58 -4.85 -2.67
C ASP A 37 -14.88 -4.57 -4.14
N ARG A 38 -15.58 -5.51 -4.78
CA ARG A 38 -15.94 -5.46 -6.20
C ARG A 38 -16.82 -4.27 -6.56
N LYS A 39 -17.52 -3.65 -5.58
CA LYS A 39 -18.24 -2.38 -5.78
C LYS A 39 -17.33 -1.27 -6.32
N TYR A 40 -16.05 -1.30 -5.96
CA TYR A 40 -15.05 -0.30 -6.36
C TYR A 40 -14.14 -0.80 -7.50
N LYS A 41 -14.50 -1.89 -8.19
CA LYS A 41 -13.74 -2.39 -9.34
C LYS A 41 -13.56 -1.30 -10.39
N GLY A 42 -12.31 -1.06 -10.80
CA GLY A 42 -11.95 -0.02 -11.77
C GLY A 42 -11.98 1.40 -11.19
N LYS A 43 -12.20 1.56 -9.89
CA LYS A 43 -12.20 2.85 -9.16
C LYS A 43 -11.09 2.96 -8.12
N ILE A 44 -10.32 1.89 -7.89
CA ILE A 44 -9.17 1.92 -6.98
C ILE A 44 -7.88 2.19 -7.75
N ALA A 45 -6.92 2.81 -7.08
CA ALA A 45 -5.56 3.00 -7.59
C ALA A 45 -4.56 2.66 -6.49
N LEU A 46 -3.39 2.16 -6.88
CA LEU A 46 -2.28 1.83 -5.98
C LEU A 46 -1.04 2.59 -6.41
N TRP A 47 -0.14 2.87 -5.47
CA TRP A 47 1.17 3.40 -5.82
C TRP A 47 1.99 2.31 -6.52
N ASP A 48 2.63 2.65 -7.65
CA ASP A 48 3.69 1.86 -8.27
C ASP A 48 4.97 1.90 -7.42
N ASP A 49 4.88 1.30 -6.23
CA ASP A 49 5.94 1.27 -5.22
C ASP A 49 5.90 -0.07 -4.44
N ILE A 50 7.02 -0.39 -3.78
CA ILE A 50 7.18 -1.58 -2.94
C ILE A 50 6.14 -1.66 -1.80
N SER A 51 5.58 -0.53 -1.36
CA SER A 51 4.52 -0.45 -0.35
C SER A 51 3.33 -1.35 -0.62
N SER A 52 3.00 -1.64 -1.89
CA SER A 52 1.94 -2.59 -2.25
C SER A 52 2.23 -4.02 -1.75
N LEU A 53 3.51 -4.43 -1.66
CA LEU A 53 3.89 -5.72 -1.06
C LEU A 53 3.59 -5.74 0.44
N TYR A 54 3.90 -4.66 1.16
CA TYR A 54 3.64 -4.55 2.59
C TYR A 54 2.14 -4.53 2.89
N LEU A 55 1.35 -3.82 2.07
CA LEU A 55 -0.11 -3.81 2.17
C LEU A 55 -0.69 -5.23 2.05
N ALA A 56 -0.26 -5.99 1.03
CA ALA A 56 -0.69 -7.37 0.86
C ALA A 56 -0.21 -8.29 1.99
N GLY A 57 1.00 -8.06 2.52
CA GLY A 57 1.50 -8.76 3.71
C GLY A 57 0.62 -8.53 4.94
N ILE A 58 0.15 -7.29 5.17
CA ILE A 58 -0.80 -6.95 6.23
C ILE A 58 -2.14 -7.68 6.02
N TRP A 59 -2.64 -7.75 4.77
CA TRP A 59 -3.87 -8.48 4.47
C TRP A 59 -3.76 -9.98 4.75
N LEU A 60 -2.59 -10.55 4.53
CA LEU A 60 -2.28 -11.95 4.82
C LEU A 60 -1.94 -12.17 6.30
N GLY A 61 -1.88 -11.10 7.11
CA GLY A 61 -1.62 -11.16 8.55
C GLY A 61 -0.16 -11.39 8.92
N PHE A 62 0.78 -11.17 8.00
CA PHE A 62 2.22 -11.40 8.25
C PHE A 62 2.84 -10.37 9.20
N ASP A 63 2.12 -9.30 9.53
CA ASP A 63 2.51 -8.29 10.52
C ASP A 63 2.22 -8.72 11.98
N LYS A 64 1.70 -9.94 12.19
CA LYS A 64 1.31 -10.44 13.51
C LYS A 64 2.07 -11.72 13.87
N PRO A 65 2.59 -11.83 15.12
CA PRO A 65 2.57 -10.82 16.18
C PRO A 65 3.61 -9.70 16.01
N ASP A 66 4.55 -9.85 15.06
CA ASP A 66 5.65 -8.93 14.84
C ASP A 66 5.49 -8.15 13.52
N LYS A 67 5.35 -6.83 13.63
CA LYS A 67 5.23 -5.92 12.48
C LYS A 67 6.52 -5.88 11.64
N SER A 68 7.67 -6.18 12.24
CA SER A 68 8.96 -6.14 11.55
C SER A 68 9.09 -7.24 10.48
N ALA A 69 8.28 -8.30 10.59
CA ALA A 69 8.23 -9.40 9.64
C ALA A 69 7.82 -8.98 8.23
N LEU A 70 7.07 -7.88 8.07
CA LEU A 70 6.74 -7.30 6.76
C LEU A 70 7.97 -6.90 5.95
N TYR A 71 9.08 -6.55 6.62
CA TYR A 71 10.32 -6.13 5.98
C TYR A 71 11.29 -7.29 5.75
N ASN A 72 10.95 -8.51 6.20
CA ASN A 72 11.78 -9.71 6.14
C ASN A 72 10.96 -10.95 5.78
N MET A 73 10.05 -10.83 4.81
CA MET A 73 9.19 -11.94 4.38
C MET A 73 10.00 -13.08 3.73
N SER A 74 9.66 -14.33 4.04
CA SER A 74 10.24 -15.53 3.40
C SER A 74 9.84 -15.63 1.93
N GLU A 75 10.49 -16.52 1.16
CA GLU A 75 10.13 -16.76 -0.24
C GLU A 75 8.67 -17.24 -0.39
N GLU A 76 8.20 -18.09 0.52
CA GLU A 76 6.82 -18.58 0.54
C GLU A 76 5.83 -17.44 0.84
N GLN A 77 6.16 -16.56 1.79
CA GLN A 77 5.35 -15.39 2.10
C GLN A 77 5.31 -14.41 0.93
N LEU A 78 6.43 -14.18 0.26
CA LEU A 78 6.50 -13.34 -0.95
C LEU A 78 5.70 -13.97 -2.11
N ALA A 79 5.70 -15.29 -2.26
CA ALA A 79 4.88 -15.99 -3.24
C ALA A 79 3.37 -15.80 -2.95
N ALA A 80 2.96 -15.89 -1.68
CA ALA A 80 1.59 -15.64 -1.25
C ALA A 80 1.17 -14.18 -1.50
N VAL A 81 2.04 -13.21 -1.17
CA VAL A 81 1.84 -11.78 -1.47
C VAL A 81 1.65 -11.56 -2.96
N LYS A 82 2.52 -12.15 -3.81
CA LYS A 82 2.40 -12.06 -5.26
C LYS A 82 1.06 -12.60 -5.74
N ALA A 83 0.62 -13.76 -5.25
CA ALA A 83 -0.67 -14.33 -5.60
C ALA A 83 -1.82 -13.37 -5.21
N LYS A 84 -1.76 -12.77 -4.01
CA LYS A 84 -2.77 -11.81 -3.55
C LYS A 84 -2.83 -10.54 -4.40
N LEU A 85 -1.68 -10.00 -4.80
CA LEU A 85 -1.63 -8.83 -5.67
C LEU A 85 -2.10 -9.15 -7.10
N LEU A 86 -1.83 -10.35 -7.61
CA LEU A 86 -2.37 -10.80 -8.90
C LEU A 86 -3.90 -10.95 -8.86
N GLU A 87 -4.47 -11.40 -7.74
CA GLU A 87 -5.92 -11.42 -7.51
C GLU A 87 -6.51 -10.00 -7.50
N LEU A 88 -5.81 -9.04 -6.90
CA LEU A 88 -6.25 -7.64 -6.81
C LEU A 88 -6.12 -6.90 -8.15
N LYS A 89 -5.12 -7.23 -8.96
CA LYS A 89 -4.75 -6.52 -10.19
C LYS A 89 -5.94 -6.17 -11.12
N PRO A 90 -6.92 -7.07 -11.38
CA PRO A 90 -8.07 -6.75 -12.24
C PRO A 90 -9.04 -5.72 -11.65
N GLN A 91 -8.90 -5.36 -10.38
CA GLN A 91 -9.68 -4.31 -9.72
C GLN A 91 -9.02 -2.92 -9.89
N VAL A 92 -7.71 -2.87 -10.08
CA VAL A 92 -6.91 -1.64 -10.09
C VAL A 92 -7.08 -0.90 -11.42
N ARG A 93 -7.52 0.36 -11.35
CA ARG A 93 -7.62 1.28 -12.50
C ARG A 93 -6.25 1.69 -13.01
N LYS A 94 -5.36 2.05 -12.08
CA LYS A 94 -4.04 2.61 -12.36
C LYS A 94 -3.08 2.34 -11.20
N PHE A 95 -1.85 1.99 -11.57
CA PHE A 95 -0.70 2.14 -10.70
C PHE A 95 -0.12 3.54 -10.93
N TRP A 96 -0.31 4.44 -9.97
CA TRP A 96 0.15 5.83 -10.09
C TRP A 96 1.61 5.93 -9.69
N VAL A 97 2.36 6.83 -10.35
CA VAL A 97 3.82 6.97 -10.13
C VAL A 97 4.15 8.30 -9.47
N THR A 98 3.40 9.36 -9.78
CA THR A 98 3.66 10.72 -9.29
C THR A 98 2.48 11.26 -8.49
N ALA A 99 2.77 12.22 -7.61
CA ALA A 99 1.74 12.94 -6.86
C ALA A 99 0.72 13.64 -7.80
N GLY A 100 1.16 14.13 -8.96
CA GLY A 100 0.27 14.73 -9.95
C GLY A 100 -0.70 13.73 -10.60
N GLU A 101 -0.28 12.48 -10.80
CA GLU A 101 -1.19 11.42 -11.25
C GLU A 101 -2.25 11.10 -10.18
N LEU A 102 -1.84 11.01 -8.91
CA LEU A 102 -2.76 10.80 -7.79
C LEU A 102 -3.79 11.94 -7.68
N ASP A 103 -3.34 13.19 -7.74
CA ASP A 103 -4.21 14.37 -7.71
C ASP A 103 -5.23 14.36 -8.86
N ASN A 104 -4.80 14.04 -10.08
CA ASN A 104 -5.69 13.93 -11.24
C ASN A 104 -6.71 12.78 -11.09
N LEU A 105 -6.33 11.65 -10.48
CA LEU A 105 -7.23 10.52 -10.23
C LEU A 105 -8.33 10.86 -9.21
N MET A 106 -8.04 11.72 -8.24
CA MET A 106 -9.02 12.11 -7.22
C MET A 106 -10.00 13.19 -7.70
N LYS A 107 -9.66 13.93 -8.76
CA LYS A 107 -10.51 14.96 -9.37
C LYS A 107 -11.51 14.42 -10.41
N ASN A 108 -11.30 13.21 -10.94
CA ASN A 108 -12.06 12.63 -12.06
C ASN A 108 -12.58 11.21 -11.78
#